data_AF-A0A7S8MY49-F1
#
_entry.id   AF-A0A7S8MY49-F1
#
_cell.length_a   1.000
_cell.length_b   1.000
_cell.length_c   1.000
_cell.angle_alpha   90.00
_cell.angle_beta   90.00
_cell.angle_gamma   90.00
#
_symmetry.space_group_name_H-M   'P 1'
#
loop_
_entity.id
_entity.type
_entity.pdbx_description
1 polymer ?
#
loop_
_entity_poly.entity_id
_entity_poly.type
_entity_poly.pdbx_seq_one_letter_code
_entity_poly.pdbx_strand_id
1 'polypeptide(L)'
;MTLTVTATARTDAAPCPRVEVLIDDLDEDVATITLYRVAEGRTWRARGAVSASVSTGFQVVDVEAPFQTEMQYRAEMFDVDGISLGYTPTATVTLDVATTWVHNPLDPWNAVEIDLADSSGKALTRPVNGQRYYPEQRPLAVFITGRRLGLQGVELFMSTDSASIATKFESMIGGYENQSVPVLCVRTPPLIDIPRTFFAGVLSPKAVPVNVHLGGTLRRWELVADEAEPPFPGIIVPLLTRDDIDAAFDTRDEMDAAYATRLDIDRDFSKAGGGE
;
A
#
# COMPACT_ATOMS: atom_id res chain seq x y z
N MET A 1 12.48 11.83 -28.32
CA MET A 1 12.30 10.62 -27.51
C MET A 1 10.84 10.55 -27.09
N THR A 2 10.25 9.36 -27.01
CA THR A 2 8.85 9.21 -26.63
C THR A 2 8.81 8.73 -25.20
N LEU A 3 8.42 9.62 -24.28
CA LEU A 3 8.28 9.29 -22.88
C LEU A 3 7.39 8.05 -22.71
N THR A 4 7.91 7.04 -22.00
CA THR A 4 7.25 5.73 -21.88
C THR A 4 7.06 5.39 -20.41
N VAL A 5 5.84 4.98 -20.06
CA VAL A 5 5.51 4.44 -18.74
C VAL A 5 5.19 2.97 -18.88
N THR A 6 5.92 2.13 -18.15
CA THR A 6 5.69 0.69 -18.11
C THR A 6 5.29 0.28 -16.69
N ALA A 7 4.17 -0.42 -16.56
CA ALA A 7 3.71 -0.97 -15.29
C ALA A 7 3.71 -2.50 -15.37
N THR A 8 4.44 -3.16 -14.47
CA THR A 8 4.63 -4.61 -14.43
C THR A 8 4.07 -5.17 -13.13
N ALA A 9 3.12 -6.09 -13.24
CA ALA A 9 2.57 -6.79 -12.08
C ALA A 9 3.55 -7.87 -11.60
N ARG A 10 3.74 -7.93 -10.29
CA ARG A 10 4.57 -8.90 -9.59
C ARG A 10 3.70 -9.61 -8.56
N THR A 11 3.42 -10.89 -8.77
CA THR A 11 2.53 -11.69 -7.91
C THR A 11 3.28 -12.54 -6.88
N ASP A 12 4.61 -12.42 -6.85
CA ASP A 12 5.49 -13.10 -5.91
C ASP A 12 5.44 -12.47 -4.50
N ALA A 13 5.78 -13.29 -3.50
CA ALA A 13 5.78 -12.93 -2.08
C ALA A 13 7.11 -12.30 -1.63
N ALA A 14 7.69 -11.40 -2.42
CA ALA A 14 8.99 -10.77 -2.12
C ALA A 14 8.94 -9.22 -2.22
N PRO A 15 8.48 -8.51 -1.17
CA PRO A 15 7.91 -9.02 0.09
C PRO A 15 6.42 -9.36 0.00
N CYS A 16 5.72 -8.80 -0.98
CA CYS A 16 4.31 -9.07 -1.26
C CYS A 16 4.00 -8.77 -2.73
N PRO A 17 2.85 -9.22 -3.24
CA PRO A 17 2.41 -8.86 -4.56
C PRO A 17 2.36 -7.33 -4.72
N ARG A 18 2.86 -6.81 -5.83
CA ARG A 18 3.15 -5.38 -6.04
C ARG A 18 3.15 -5.04 -7.52
N VAL A 19 3.18 -3.75 -7.84
CA VAL A 19 3.37 -3.27 -9.21
C VAL A 19 4.67 -2.49 -9.28
N GLU A 20 5.55 -2.88 -10.19
CA GLU A 20 6.74 -2.10 -10.55
C GLU A 20 6.35 -1.10 -11.65
N VAL A 21 6.54 0.18 -11.40
CA VAL A 21 6.32 1.24 -12.38
C VAL A 21 7.66 1.83 -12.77
N LEU A 22 7.93 1.81 -14.07
CA LEU A 22 9.12 2.36 -14.69
C LEU A 22 8.72 3.49 -15.63
N ILE A 23 9.43 4.61 -15.54
CA ILE A 23 9.27 5.77 -16.41
C ILE A 23 10.64 6.05 -17.02
N ASP A 24 10.74 5.84 -18.32
CA ASP A 24 11.95 6.08 -19.09
C ASP A 24 11.76 7.30 -20.01
N ASP A 25 12.89 7.85 -20.45
CA ASP A 25 12.94 8.99 -21.36
C ASP A 25 12.20 10.23 -20.80
N LEU A 26 12.48 10.56 -19.53
CA LEU A 26 12.00 11.78 -18.88
C LEU A 26 12.53 13.03 -19.61
N ASP A 27 11.75 14.10 -19.58
CA ASP A 27 12.16 15.40 -20.13
C ASP A 27 13.40 15.94 -19.35
N GLU A 28 14.30 16.61 -20.06
CA GLU A 28 15.58 17.08 -19.50
C GLU A 28 15.39 18.16 -18.42
N ASP A 29 14.26 18.86 -18.46
CA ASP A 29 13.92 19.91 -17.50
C ASP A 29 13.25 19.35 -16.23
N VAL A 30 13.00 18.03 -16.14
CA VAL A 30 12.34 17.41 -14.99
C VAL A 30 13.32 17.28 -13.82
N ALA A 31 12.99 17.89 -12.69
CA ALA A 31 13.74 17.76 -11.44
C ALA A 31 13.07 16.76 -10.48
N THR A 32 11.74 16.78 -10.39
CA THR A 32 10.99 15.87 -9.51
C THR A 32 9.73 15.34 -10.18
N ILE A 33 9.26 14.19 -9.70
CA ILE A 33 8.00 13.62 -10.15
C ILE A 33 7.08 13.23 -8.99
N THR A 34 5.79 13.18 -9.29
CA THR A 34 4.79 12.56 -8.41
C THR A 34 3.98 11.53 -9.20
N LEU A 35 4.03 10.26 -8.79
CA LEU A 35 3.27 9.19 -9.42
C LEU A 35 1.87 9.09 -8.82
N TYR A 36 0.86 9.00 -9.68
CA TYR A 36 -0.53 8.80 -9.31
C TYR A 36 -1.02 7.45 -9.80
N ARG A 37 -1.67 6.70 -8.90
CA ARG A 37 -2.45 5.51 -9.18
C ARG A 37 -3.93 5.86 -9.18
N VAL A 38 -4.65 5.49 -10.23
CA VAL A 38 -6.12 5.59 -10.29
C VAL A 38 -6.70 4.18 -10.36
N ALA A 39 -7.58 3.86 -9.41
CA ALA A 39 -8.29 2.58 -9.34
C ALA A 39 -9.59 2.75 -8.55
N GLU A 40 -10.65 2.03 -8.93
CA GLU A 40 -11.96 2.08 -8.27
C GLU A 40 -12.52 3.51 -8.07
N GLY A 41 -12.25 4.41 -9.00
CA GLY A 41 -12.67 5.82 -8.90
C GLY A 41 -11.92 6.64 -7.84
N ARG A 42 -10.86 6.09 -7.24
CA ARG A 42 -9.97 6.75 -6.29
C ARG A 42 -8.65 7.08 -6.97
N THR A 43 -8.07 8.22 -6.60
CA THR A 43 -6.72 8.61 -7.02
C THR A 43 -5.83 8.65 -5.79
N TRP A 44 -4.76 7.88 -5.83
CA TRP A 44 -3.74 7.81 -4.78
C TRP A 44 -2.41 8.30 -5.33
N ARG A 45 -1.63 8.97 -4.49
CA ARG A 45 -0.21 9.18 -4.77
C ARG A 45 0.52 7.90 -4.41
N ALA A 46 1.23 7.32 -5.36
CA ALA A 46 2.02 6.12 -5.10
C ALA A 46 3.12 6.45 -4.09
N ARG A 47 3.17 5.63 -3.05
CA ARG A 47 4.09 5.81 -1.94
C ARG A 47 5.54 5.64 -2.41
N GLY A 48 6.44 6.49 -1.92
CA GLY A 48 7.83 6.56 -2.40
C GLY A 48 8.03 7.35 -3.70
N ALA A 49 6.95 7.77 -4.37
CA ALA A 49 6.99 8.56 -5.59
C ALA A 49 6.21 9.87 -5.44
N VAL A 50 6.51 10.62 -4.37
CA VAL A 50 5.93 11.95 -4.10
C VAL A 50 7.06 12.96 -4.00
N SER A 51 7.10 13.91 -4.93
CA SER A 51 8.23 14.84 -5.10
C SER A 51 9.58 14.11 -5.14
N ALA A 52 9.61 12.95 -5.78
CA ALA A 52 10.82 12.14 -5.89
C ALA A 52 11.76 12.77 -6.93
N SER A 53 13.02 12.96 -6.56
CA SER A 53 14.02 13.50 -7.47
C SER A 53 14.34 12.53 -8.60
N VAL A 54 14.49 13.04 -9.81
CA VAL A 54 14.75 12.26 -11.02
C VAL A 54 15.86 12.90 -11.84
N SER A 55 16.45 12.13 -12.75
CA SER A 55 17.46 12.65 -13.70
C SER A 55 17.20 12.19 -15.13
N THR A 56 17.11 10.88 -15.36
CA THR A 56 16.99 10.30 -16.72
C THR A 56 15.88 9.27 -16.82
N GLY A 57 15.57 8.60 -15.71
CA GLY A 57 14.48 7.65 -15.58
C GLY A 57 14.09 7.57 -14.11
N PHE A 58 12.93 6.98 -13.86
CA PHE A 58 12.43 6.78 -12.51
C PHE A 58 11.73 5.45 -12.40
N GLN A 59 11.85 4.85 -11.23
CA GLN A 59 11.12 3.64 -10.91
C GLN A 59 10.61 3.68 -9.47
N VAL A 60 9.50 3.00 -9.26
CA VAL A 60 8.94 2.79 -7.92
C VAL A 60 8.16 1.50 -7.88
N VAL A 61 8.11 0.91 -6.69
CA VAL A 61 7.29 -0.25 -6.40
C VAL A 61 6.07 0.19 -5.62
N ASP A 62 4.89 -0.03 -6.19
CA ASP A 62 3.61 0.15 -5.52
C ASP A 62 3.15 -1.14 -4.86
N VAL A 63 3.39 -1.23 -3.55
CA VAL A 63 2.96 -2.32 -2.66
C VAL A 63 1.52 -2.16 -2.18
N GLU A 64 0.86 -1.04 -2.49
CA GLU A 64 -0.53 -0.76 -2.08
C GLU A 64 -1.53 -0.98 -3.23
N ALA A 65 -1.04 -1.45 -4.39
CA ALA A 65 -1.81 -1.71 -5.59
C ALA A 65 -2.98 -2.68 -5.31
N PRO A 66 -4.23 -2.33 -5.65
CA PRO A 66 -5.39 -3.19 -5.47
C PRO A 66 -5.33 -4.47 -6.30
N PHE A 67 -5.97 -5.53 -5.81
CA PHE A 67 -6.03 -6.82 -6.48
C PHE A 67 -7.24 -6.93 -7.42
N GLN A 68 -7.03 -7.67 -8.52
CA GLN A 68 -8.05 -8.04 -9.51
C GLN A 68 -8.88 -6.86 -10.04
N THR A 69 -8.27 -5.67 -10.10
CA THR A 69 -8.88 -4.44 -10.61
C THR A 69 -7.90 -3.77 -11.55
N GLU A 70 -8.39 -3.27 -12.68
CA GLU A 70 -7.57 -2.48 -13.60
C GLU A 70 -7.17 -1.16 -12.93
N MET A 71 -5.86 -0.90 -12.92
CA MET A 71 -5.25 0.30 -12.39
C MET A 71 -4.62 1.11 -13.50
N GLN A 72 -4.65 2.43 -13.35
CA GLN A 72 -3.98 3.37 -14.22
C GLN A 72 -2.86 4.10 -13.46
N TYR A 73 -1.67 4.13 -14.02
CA TYR A 73 -0.53 4.88 -13.51
C TYR A 73 -0.18 6.02 -14.46
N ARG A 74 0.03 7.20 -13.89
CA ARG A 74 0.57 8.38 -14.59
C ARG A 74 1.40 9.20 -13.62
N ALA A 75 2.51 9.78 -14.07
CA ALA A 75 3.30 10.69 -13.26
C ALA A 75 3.07 12.13 -13.71
N GLU A 76 3.08 13.04 -12.74
CA GLU A 76 3.21 14.47 -12.98
C GLU A 76 4.68 14.85 -12.82
N MET A 77 5.19 15.61 -13.78
CA MET A 77 6.58 16.03 -13.84
C MET A 77 6.69 17.49 -13.41
N PHE A 78 7.72 17.83 -12.65
CA PHE A 78 7.96 19.18 -12.16
C PHE A 78 9.39 19.61 -12.45
N ASP A 79 9.56 20.88 -12.82
CA ASP A 79 10.88 21.50 -12.96
C ASP A 79 11.55 21.81 -11.61
N VAL A 80 12.73 22.43 -11.65
CA VAL A 80 13.49 22.83 -10.46
C VAL A 80 12.77 23.87 -9.60
N ASP A 81 11.89 24.68 -10.20
CA ASP A 81 11.09 25.69 -9.53
C ASP A 81 9.75 25.13 -9.00
N GLY A 82 9.48 23.84 -9.24
CA GLY A 82 8.27 23.15 -8.82
C GLY A 82 7.06 23.40 -9.72
N ILE A 83 7.27 23.90 -10.93
CA ILE A 83 6.22 24.13 -11.94
C ILE A 83 5.92 22.81 -12.65
N SER A 84 4.64 22.49 -12.78
CA SER A 84 4.18 21.29 -13.48
C SER A 84 4.48 21.40 -14.99
N LEU A 85 5.30 20.46 -15.49
CA LEU A 85 5.60 20.25 -16.91
C LEU A 85 4.53 19.41 -17.60
N GLY A 86 3.55 18.91 -16.85
CA GLY A 86 2.46 18.08 -17.33
C GLY A 86 2.55 16.62 -16.87
N TYR A 87 1.71 15.78 -17.49
CA TYR A 87 1.59 14.37 -17.15
C TYR A 87 2.23 13.47 -18.20
N THR A 88 2.79 12.36 -17.76
CA THR A 88 3.20 11.25 -18.62
C THR A 88 1.96 10.58 -19.26
N PRO A 89 2.15 9.80 -20.34
CA PRO A 89 1.12 8.84 -20.78
C PRO A 89 0.70 7.91 -19.64
N THR A 90 -0.53 7.42 -19.74
CA THR A 90 -1.08 6.46 -18.77
C THR A 90 -0.66 5.05 -19.12
N ALA A 91 -0.13 4.31 -18.14
CA ALA A 91 0.04 2.86 -18.21
C ALA A 91 -1.09 2.16 -17.46
N THR A 92 -1.63 1.08 -18.03
CA THR A 92 -2.66 0.24 -17.40
C THR A 92 -2.09 -1.09 -16.99
N VAL A 93 -2.47 -1.59 -15.81
CA VAL A 93 -2.06 -2.92 -15.34
C VAL A 93 -3.11 -3.49 -14.38
N THR A 94 -3.20 -4.81 -14.32
CA THR A 94 -4.01 -5.54 -13.36
C THR A 94 -3.11 -6.47 -12.56
N LEU A 95 -3.25 -6.47 -11.24
CA LEU A 95 -2.53 -7.37 -10.34
C LEU A 95 -3.44 -8.54 -9.96
N ASP A 96 -3.23 -9.71 -10.57
CA ASP A 96 -4.08 -10.89 -10.38
C ASP A 96 -3.64 -11.72 -9.17
N VAL A 97 -4.23 -11.40 -8.02
CA VAL A 97 -3.98 -12.07 -6.74
C VAL A 97 -5.31 -12.42 -6.12
N ALA A 98 -5.53 -13.71 -5.85
CA ALA A 98 -6.78 -14.23 -5.32
C ALA A 98 -6.82 -14.33 -3.79
N THR A 99 -5.72 -13.99 -3.11
CA THR A 99 -5.58 -14.06 -1.65
C THR A 99 -5.57 -12.67 -1.02
N THR A 100 -5.86 -12.59 0.28
CA THR A 100 -5.84 -11.32 1.01
C THR A 100 -4.46 -11.09 1.61
N TRP A 101 -3.95 -9.88 1.48
CA TRP A 101 -2.66 -9.47 2.03
C TRP A 101 -2.82 -8.30 2.98
N VAL A 102 -2.08 -8.33 4.09
CA VAL A 102 -2.04 -7.25 5.08
C VAL A 102 -0.59 -6.84 5.32
N HIS A 103 -0.33 -5.54 5.34
CA HIS A 103 0.97 -4.98 5.71
C HIS A 103 0.83 -3.65 6.44
N ASN A 104 1.89 -3.21 7.12
CA ASN A 104 2.00 -1.83 7.59
C ASN A 104 2.38 -0.94 6.39
N PRO A 105 1.63 0.14 6.08
CA PRO A 105 1.93 1.01 4.94
C PRO A 105 3.36 1.59 4.94
N LEU A 106 3.99 1.74 6.11
CA LEU A 106 5.37 2.25 6.24
C LEU A 106 6.44 1.17 6.07
N ASP A 107 6.07 -0.09 6.31
CA ASP A 107 6.96 -1.24 6.29
C ASP A 107 6.29 -2.45 5.59
N PRO A 108 6.43 -2.52 4.25
CA PRO A 108 5.91 -3.64 3.47
C PRO A 108 6.69 -4.94 3.61
N TRP A 109 7.87 -4.98 4.25
CA TRP A 109 8.64 -6.21 4.44
C TRP A 109 7.94 -7.22 5.35
N ASN A 110 7.19 -6.70 6.31
CA ASN A 110 6.40 -7.49 7.24
C ASN A 110 5.02 -7.88 6.69
N ALA A 111 4.79 -7.73 5.38
CA ALA A 111 3.56 -8.16 4.74
C ALA A 111 3.30 -9.67 4.95
N VAL A 112 2.02 -9.99 5.19
CA VAL A 112 1.57 -11.37 5.35
C VAL A 112 0.33 -11.64 4.52
N GLU A 113 0.27 -12.83 3.96
CA GLU A 113 -0.99 -13.41 3.48
C GLU A 113 -1.84 -13.80 4.69
N ILE A 114 -3.12 -13.47 4.65
CA ILE A 114 -4.04 -13.77 5.75
C ILE A 114 -5.36 -14.32 5.22
N ASP A 115 -5.92 -15.29 5.93
CA ASP A 115 -7.27 -15.77 5.63
C ASP A 115 -8.29 -14.79 6.23
N LEU A 116 -9.04 -14.11 5.36
CA LEU A 116 -10.08 -13.17 5.73
C LEU A 116 -11.43 -13.87 5.65
N ALA A 117 -12.09 -14.02 6.80
CA ALA A 117 -13.35 -14.75 6.86
C ALA A 117 -14.43 -14.03 6.04
N ASP A 118 -15.34 -14.81 5.44
CA ASP A 118 -16.52 -14.36 4.71
C ASP A 118 -17.51 -13.52 5.55
N SER A 119 -17.35 -13.54 6.88
CA SER A 119 -18.08 -12.72 7.82
C SER A 119 -17.57 -11.28 7.93
N SER A 120 -16.40 -10.99 7.38
CA SER A 120 -15.80 -9.66 7.39
C SER A 120 -16.57 -8.72 6.47
N GLY A 121 -16.74 -7.45 6.89
CA GLY A 121 -17.39 -6.43 6.07
C GLY A 121 -18.87 -6.68 5.77
N LYS A 122 -19.57 -7.53 6.54
CA LYS A 122 -21.01 -7.83 6.35
C LYS A 122 -21.92 -6.62 6.52
N ALA A 123 -21.52 -5.64 7.32
CA ALA A 123 -22.23 -4.39 7.52
C ALA A 123 -21.26 -3.22 7.29
N LEU A 124 -21.54 -2.41 6.27
CA LEU A 124 -20.70 -1.28 5.90
C LEU A 124 -21.46 0.02 6.11
N THR A 125 -20.93 0.87 6.98
CA THR A 125 -21.54 2.17 7.29
C THR A 125 -20.62 3.29 6.83
N ARG A 126 -21.16 4.25 6.06
CA ARG A 126 -20.50 5.50 5.69
C ARG A 126 -21.28 6.68 6.27
N PRO A 127 -21.00 7.07 7.52
CA PRO A 127 -21.78 8.09 8.19
C PRO A 127 -21.54 9.46 7.56
N VAL A 128 -22.46 10.38 7.84
CA VAL A 128 -22.34 11.79 7.52
C VAL A 128 -22.33 12.53 8.84
N ASN A 129 -21.31 13.36 9.08
CA ASN A 129 -21.35 14.26 10.23
C ASN A 129 -22.45 15.29 10.03
N GLY A 130 -23.47 15.26 10.89
CA GLY A 130 -24.55 16.21 10.79
C GLY A 130 -25.64 15.98 11.81
N GLN A 131 -26.52 16.96 11.91
CA GLN A 131 -27.61 16.94 12.88
C GLN A 131 -28.92 17.34 12.21
N ARG A 132 -30.00 16.69 12.65
CA ARG A 132 -31.36 17.12 12.36
C ARG A 132 -31.75 18.21 13.34
N TYR A 133 -32.02 19.40 12.82
CA TYR A 133 -32.52 20.51 13.60
C TYR A 133 -34.00 20.73 13.28
N TYR A 134 -34.81 21.02 14.30
CA TYR A 134 -36.23 21.35 14.14
C TYR A 134 -36.43 22.80 14.56
N PRO A 135 -36.32 23.77 13.62
CA PRO A 135 -36.67 25.14 13.91
C PRO A 135 -38.10 25.23 14.43
N GLU A 136 -38.32 26.08 15.43
CA GLU A 136 -39.65 26.37 15.92
C GLU A 136 -40.53 26.84 14.75
N GLN A 137 -41.79 26.37 14.72
CA GLN A 137 -42.77 26.63 13.65
C GLN A 137 -42.49 26.01 12.27
N ARG A 138 -41.51 25.10 12.14
CA ARG A 138 -41.40 24.26 10.93
C ARG A 138 -41.93 22.84 11.15
N PRO A 139 -42.77 22.32 10.23
CA PRO A 139 -43.26 20.95 10.32
C PRO A 139 -42.19 19.90 9.93
N LEU A 140 -41.10 20.31 9.27
CA LEU A 140 -40.04 19.43 8.79
C LEU A 140 -38.68 19.84 9.36
N ALA A 141 -37.84 18.83 9.63
CA ALA A 141 -36.46 19.03 10.05
C ALA A 141 -35.63 19.68 8.95
N VAL A 142 -34.68 20.54 9.35
CA VAL A 142 -33.57 20.99 8.53
C VAL A 142 -32.36 20.14 8.86
N PHE A 143 -31.67 19.65 7.84
CA PHE A 143 -30.42 18.90 7.99
C PHE A 143 -29.24 19.83 7.79
N ILE A 144 -28.38 19.94 8.80
CA ILE A 144 -27.07 20.62 8.69
C ILE A 144 -26.02 19.51 8.73
N THR A 145 -25.39 19.26 7.58
CA THR A 145 -24.50 18.10 7.40
C THR A 145 -23.25 18.47 6.62
N GLY A 146 -22.15 17.80 6.93
CA GLY A 146 -20.95 17.75 6.09
C GLY A 146 -21.07 16.73 4.97
N ARG A 147 -19.92 16.23 4.49
CA ARG A 147 -19.85 15.18 3.46
C ARG A 147 -19.87 13.78 4.11
N ARG A 148 -20.14 12.75 3.30
CA ARG A 148 -19.95 11.36 3.72
C ARG A 148 -18.50 11.13 4.12
N LEU A 149 -18.30 10.49 5.26
CA LEU A 149 -17.00 10.03 5.74
C LEU A 149 -16.62 8.70 5.09
N GLY A 150 -15.41 8.23 5.38
CA GLY A 150 -14.99 6.87 5.07
C GLY A 150 -15.84 5.81 5.78
N LEU A 151 -15.56 4.54 5.50
CA LEU A 151 -16.21 3.45 6.23
C LEU A 151 -15.89 3.54 7.74
N GLN A 152 -16.87 3.24 8.58
CA GLN A 152 -16.70 3.18 10.04
C GLN A 152 -17.23 1.86 10.60
N GLY A 153 -16.55 1.37 11.64
CA GLY A 153 -16.94 0.15 12.36
C GLY A 153 -16.91 -1.10 11.50
N VAL A 154 -15.99 -1.19 10.54
CA VAL A 154 -15.84 -2.37 9.68
C VAL A 154 -15.26 -3.51 10.51
N GLU A 155 -16.03 -4.57 10.68
CA GLU A 155 -15.58 -5.79 11.33
C GLU A 155 -14.71 -6.59 10.35
N LEU A 156 -13.47 -6.86 10.74
CA LEU A 156 -12.53 -7.70 10.00
C LEU A 156 -12.16 -8.90 10.88
N PHE A 157 -12.48 -10.10 10.38
CA PHE A 157 -12.19 -11.36 11.03
C PHE A 157 -11.10 -12.07 10.24
N MET A 158 -9.89 -12.05 10.78
CA MET A 158 -8.72 -12.62 10.11
C MET A 158 -8.22 -13.85 10.88
N SER A 159 -7.52 -14.77 10.20
CA SER A 159 -6.89 -15.90 10.87
C SER A 159 -5.49 -16.16 10.35
N THR A 160 -4.61 -16.54 11.28
CA THR A 160 -3.22 -16.90 11.03
C THR A 160 -3.02 -18.33 11.52
N ASP A 161 -2.60 -19.22 10.64
CA ASP A 161 -2.43 -20.65 10.91
C ASP A 161 -0.98 -21.04 11.27
N SER A 162 -0.03 -20.11 11.14
CA SER A 162 1.38 -20.28 11.49
C SER A 162 1.81 -19.33 12.60
N ALA A 163 2.68 -19.81 13.50
CA ALA A 163 3.27 -19.00 14.55
C ALA A 163 4.15 -17.86 13.98
N SER A 164 4.87 -18.10 12.88
CA SER A 164 5.70 -17.06 12.26
C SER A 164 4.87 -15.93 11.66
N ILE A 165 3.75 -16.27 11.01
CA ILE A 165 2.79 -15.31 10.45
C ILE A 165 2.11 -14.54 11.59
N ALA A 166 1.72 -15.22 12.67
CA ALA A 166 1.14 -14.57 13.84
C ALA A 166 2.10 -13.54 14.47
N THR A 167 3.39 -13.86 14.61
CA THR A 167 4.39 -12.93 15.13
C THR A 167 4.58 -11.72 14.20
N LYS A 168 4.64 -11.93 12.87
CA LYS A 168 4.69 -10.83 11.89
C LYS A 168 3.43 -9.96 11.97
N PHE A 169 2.27 -10.57 12.14
CA PHE A 169 1.03 -9.82 12.28
C PHE A 169 0.98 -8.99 13.57
N GLU A 170 1.46 -9.54 14.68
CA GLU A 170 1.62 -8.82 15.94
C GLU A 170 2.61 -7.66 15.83
N SER A 171 3.74 -7.83 15.12
CA SER A 171 4.72 -6.75 14.95
C SER A 171 4.16 -5.59 14.11
N MET A 172 3.33 -5.88 13.09
CA MET A 172 2.69 -4.84 12.28
C MET A 172 1.73 -3.95 13.08
N ILE A 173 0.98 -4.56 13.99
CA ILE A 173 0.05 -3.85 14.89
C ILE A 173 0.81 -3.04 15.95
N GLY A 174 2.00 -3.50 16.31
CA GLY A 174 2.79 -2.96 17.40
C GLY A 174 2.49 -3.64 18.74
N GLY A 175 3.44 -3.54 19.65
CA GLY A 175 3.42 -4.15 20.97
C GLY A 175 4.35 -3.41 21.93
N TYR A 176 4.81 -4.11 22.98
CA TYR A 176 5.69 -3.51 23.99
C TYR A 176 7.06 -3.10 23.44
N GLU A 177 7.58 -3.86 22.48
CA GLU A 177 8.92 -3.67 21.92
C GLU A 177 8.92 -2.84 20.63
N ASN A 178 7.81 -2.88 19.87
CA ASN A 178 7.69 -2.21 18.57
C ASN A 178 6.48 -1.27 18.57
N GLN A 179 6.72 0.02 18.38
CA GLN A 179 5.65 1.00 18.21
C GLN A 179 5.35 1.19 16.73
N SER A 180 4.21 0.67 16.28
CA SER A 180 3.73 0.80 14.91
C SER A 180 2.56 1.78 14.84
N VAL A 181 2.38 2.40 13.68
CA VAL A 181 1.17 3.18 13.41
C VAL A 181 -0.05 2.25 13.41
N PRO A 182 -1.20 2.65 14.02
CA PRO A 182 -2.39 1.80 14.11
C PRO A 182 -3.17 1.77 12.78
N VAL A 183 -2.47 1.74 11.65
CA VAL A 183 -3.05 1.71 10.30
C VAL A 183 -2.48 0.51 9.56
N LEU A 184 -3.36 -0.38 9.12
CA LEU A 184 -3.00 -1.54 8.31
C LEU A 184 -3.47 -1.33 6.87
N CYS A 185 -2.62 -1.62 5.89
CA CYS A 185 -3.02 -1.72 4.49
C CYS A 185 -3.56 -3.13 4.24
N VAL A 186 -4.88 -3.25 4.14
CA VAL A 186 -5.57 -4.50 3.82
C VAL A 186 -5.90 -4.49 2.33
N ARG A 187 -5.39 -5.48 1.61
CA ARG A 187 -5.65 -5.64 0.18
C ARG A 187 -6.42 -6.92 -0.06
N THR A 188 -7.63 -6.79 -0.60
CA THR A 188 -8.53 -7.93 -0.80
C THR A 188 -8.89 -8.12 -2.28
N PRO A 189 -9.05 -9.36 -2.73
CA PRO A 189 -9.73 -9.66 -3.98
C PRO A 189 -11.24 -9.32 -3.91
N PRO A 190 -11.97 -9.38 -5.03
CA PRO A 190 -13.44 -9.25 -5.16
C PRO A 190 -14.29 -10.33 -4.50
N LEU A 191 -13.90 -10.76 -3.29
CA LEU A 191 -14.67 -11.68 -2.46
C LEU A 191 -15.55 -10.94 -1.43
N ILE A 192 -15.18 -9.72 -1.05
CA ILE A 192 -15.86 -8.91 -0.03
C ILE A 192 -16.06 -7.48 -0.56
N ASP A 193 -17.12 -6.81 -0.11
CA ASP A 193 -17.55 -5.47 -0.55
C ASP A 193 -16.78 -4.29 0.09
N ILE A 194 -15.62 -4.56 0.71
CA ILE A 194 -14.70 -3.51 1.14
C ILE A 194 -13.84 -3.03 -0.05
N PRO A 195 -13.33 -1.79 -0.03
CA PRO A 195 -12.41 -1.31 -1.05
C PRO A 195 -11.21 -2.25 -1.22
N ARG A 196 -10.75 -2.45 -2.45
CA ARG A 196 -9.68 -3.43 -2.76
C ARG A 196 -8.35 -3.06 -2.11
N THR A 197 -8.12 -1.76 -1.89
CA THR A 197 -7.10 -1.24 -0.99
C THR A 197 -7.81 -0.49 0.13
N PHE A 198 -7.82 -1.08 1.32
CA PHE A 198 -8.48 -0.56 2.51
C PHE A 198 -7.45 -0.26 3.59
N PHE A 199 -7.28 1.01 3.92
CA PHE A 199 -6.44 1.44 5.03
C PHE A 199 -7.26 1.40 6.33
N ALA A 200 -7.08 0.33 7.08
CA ALA A 200 -7.79 0.03 8.30
C ALA A 200 -7.11 0.72 9.50
N GLY A 201 -7.73 1.77 10.04
CA GLY A 201 -7.36 2.32 11.34
C GLY A 201 -7.88 1.42 12.46
N VAL A 202 -6.98 0.67 13.12
CA VAL A 202 -7.31 -0.33 14.14
C VAL A 202 -6.73 0.08 15.48
N LEU A 203 -7.58 0.50 16.41
CA LEU A 203 -7.16 1.00 17.71
C LEU A 203 -7.11 -0.08 18.81
N SER A 204 -7.83 -1.18 18.64
CA SER A 204 -7.97 -2.21 19.67
C SER A 204 -8.13 -3.60 19.04
N PRO A 205 -7.05 -4.15 18.49
CA PRO A 205 -7.06 -5.49 17.90
C PRO A 205 -7.23 -6.55 18.99
N LYS A 206 -8.07 -7.55 18.75
CA LYS A 206 -8.32 -8.65 19.69
C LYS A 206 -7.80 -9.97 19.12
N ALA A 207 -6.77 -10.51 19.77
CA ALA A 207 -6.25 -11.85 19.48
C ALA A 207 -7.05 -12.92 20.24
N VAL A 208 -7.54 -13.92 19.52
CA VAL A 208 -8.27 -15.07 20.07
C VAL A 208 -7.50 -16.35 19.72
N PRO A 209 -6.74 -16.94 20.68
CA PRO A 209 -6.05 -18.20 20.45
C PRO A 209 -7.09 -19.33 20.36
N VAL A 210 -7.10 -20.08 19.24
CA VAL A 210 -8.10 -21.14 19.03
C VAL A 210 -7.60 -22.47 19.58
N ASN A 211 -6.43 -22.92 19.14
CA ASN A 211 -5.85 -24.22 19.52
C ASN A 211 -4.45 -24.10 20.11
N VAL A 212 -3.99 -22.90 20.45
CA VAL A 212 -2.66 -22.66 21.03
C VAL A 212 -2.47 -23.45 22.33
N HIS A 213 -3.52 -23.57 23.14
CA HIS A 213 -3.50 -24.37 24.38
C HIS A 213 -3.37 -25.88 24.15
N LEU A 214 -3.63 -26.35 22.93
CA LEU A 214 -3.45 -27.74 22.50
C LEU A 214 -2.13 -27.96 21.75
N GLY A 215 -1.23 -26.96 21.75
CA GLY A 215 0.02 -26.99 20.99
C GLY A 215 -0.14 -26.63 19.51
N GLY A 216 -1.31 -26.13 19.08
CA GLY A 216 -1.52 -25.63 17.72
C GLY A 216 -1.07 -24.17 17.55
N THR A 217 -1.16 -23.67 16.32
CA THR A 217 -0.67 -22.34 15.93
C THR A 217 -1.78 -21.39 15.47
N LEU A 218 -3.03 -21.85 15.42
CA LEU A 218 -4.16 -21.08 14.90
C LEU A 218 -4.56 -19.97 15.88
N ARG A 219 -4.47 -18.74 15.40
CA ARG A 219 -4.99 -17.54 16.07
C ARG A 219 -6.01 -16.86 15.17
N ARG A 220 -7.08 -16.38 15.77
CA ARG A 220 -8.06 -15.51 15.13
C ARG A 220 -7.85 -14.08 15.61
N TRP A 221 -8.13 -13.14 14.72
CA TRP A 221 -7.98 -11.72 14.95
C TRP A 221 -9.33 -11.07 14.68
N GLU A 222 -9.92 -10.52 15.73
CA GLU A 222 -11.17 -9.77 15.65
C GLU A 222 -10.79 -8.29 15.68
N LEU A 223 -10.94 -7.60 14.55
CA LEU A 223 -10.62 -6.19 14.41
C LEU A 223 -11.89 -5.40 14.10
N VAL A 224 -11.98 -4.21 14.68
CA VAL A 224 -12.96 -3.20 14.27
C VAL A 224 -12.15 -2.03 13.73
N ALA A 225 -12.38 -1.71 12.47
CA ALA A 225 -11.59 -0.73 11.73
C ALA A 225 -12.45 0.42 11.20
N ASP A 226 -11.91 1.62 11.29
CA ASP A 226 -12.39 2.76 10.53
C ASP A 226 -11.47 2.98 9.32
N GLU A 227 -12.02 3.41 8.19
CA GLU A 227 -11.23 3.78 7.02
C GLU A 227 -10.43 5.04 7.35
N ALA A 228 -9.10 4.90 7.37
CA ALA A 228 -8.17 5.98 7.66
C ALA A 228 -7.45 6.42 6.38
N GLU A 229 -6.94 7.65 6.38
CA GLU A 229 -5.91 8.01 5.41
C GLU A 229 -4.60 7.33 5.84
N PRO A 230 -3.82 6.75 4.92
CA PRO A 230 -2.55 6.16 5.28
C PRO A 230 -1.55 7.25 5.72
N PRO A 231 -0.48 6.87 6.46
CA PRO A 231 0.63 7.78 6.75
C PRO A 231 1.19 8.45 5.48
N PHE A 232 1.80 9.62 5.63
CA PHE A 232 2.23 10.45 4.50
C PHE A 232 3.03 9.64 3.46
N PRO A 233 2.65 9.68 2.16
CA PRO A 233 3.21 8.80 1.13
C PRO A 233 4.69 9.03 0.80
N GLY A 234 5.28 10.15 1.23
CA GLY A 234 6.72 10.41 1.10
C GLY A 234 7.57 9.72 2.16
N ILE A 235 6.98 9.14 3.20
CA ILE A 235 7.70 8.43 4.26
C ILE A 235 7.54 6.93 4.02
N ILE A 236 8.64 6.27 3.67
CA ILE A 236 8.75 4.80 3.58
C ILE A 236 10.09 4.30 4.04
N VAL A 237 10.08 3.06 4.53
CA VAL A 237 11.27 2.22 4.55
C VAL A 237 11.53 1.76 3.10
N PRO A 238 12.70 2.09 2.51
CA PRO A 238 13.05 1.64 1.17
C PRO A 238 13.12 0.11 1.11
N LEU A 239 12.58 -0.47 0.04
CA LEU A 239 12.62 -1.93 -0.17
C LEU A 239 14.02 -2.40 -0.53
N LEU A 240 14.69 -1.74 -1.47
CA LEU A 240 16.06 -2.03 -1.84
C LEU A 240 16.95 -0.90 -1.35
N THR A 241 17.95 -1.24 -0.53
CA THR A 241 18.92 -0.28 -0.02
C THR A 241 20.26 -0.43 -0.73
N ARG A 242 21.14 0.55 -0.53
CA ARG A 242 22.53 0.42 -0.99
C ARG A 242 23.27 -0.71 -0.26
N ASP A 243 22.96 -0.91 1.02
CA ASP A 243 23.60 -1.95 1.83
C ASP A 243 23.23 -3.36 1.31
N ASP A 244 22.01 -3.55 0.83
CA ASP A 244 21.59 -4.79 0.15
C ASP A 244 22.42 -5.09 -1.11
N ILE A 245 22.70 -4.05 -1.90
CA ILE A 245 23.51 -4.17 -3.13
C ILE A 245 24.97 -4.45 -2.77
N ASP A 246 25.51 -3.72 -1.80
CA ASP A 246 26.89 -3.89 -1.34
C ASP A 246 27.09 -5.24 -0.62
N ALA A 247 26.04 -5.85 -0.06
CA ALA A 247 26.06 -7.22 0.46
C ALA A 247 25.99 -8.30 -0.65
N ALA A 248 25.38 -7.98 -1.79
CA ALA A 248 25.24 -8.90 -2.92
C ALA A 248 26.48 -8.97 -3.83
N PHE A 249 27.35 -7.95 -3.79
CA PHE A 249 28.53 -7.83 -4.63
C PHE A 249 29.75 -7.40 -3.80
N ASP A 250 30.82 -8.19 -3.82
CA ASP A 250 32.04 -7.88 -3.08
C ASP A 250 32.81 -6.69 -3.69
N THR A 251 32.60 -6.42 -4.99
CA THR A 251 33.29 -5.36 -5.73
C THR A 251 32.39 -4.62 -6.72
N ARG A 252 32.77 -3.39 -7.06
CA ARG A 252 32.07 -2.61 -8.11
C ARG A 252 32.22 -3.22 -9.50
N ASP A 253 33.35 -3.86 -9.79
CA ASP A 253 33.59 -4.47 -11.11
C ASP A 253 32.65 -5.66 -11.36
N GLU A 254 32.31 -6.43 -10.31
CA GLU A 254 31.32 -7.51 -10.40
C GLU A 254 29.90 -6.98 -10.62
N MET A 255 29.57 -5.87 -9.96
CA MET A 255 28.28 -5.19 -10.13
C MET A 255 28.15 -4.62 -11.56
N ASP A 256 29.19 -3.96 -12.07
CA ASP A 256 29.22 -3.38 -13.43
C ASP A 256 29.25 -4.49 -14.51
N ALA A 257 29.74 -5.68 -14.19
CA ALA A 257 29.65 -6.85 -15.07
C ALA A 257 28.26 -7.49 -15.09
N ALA A 258 27.52 -7.39 -13.99
CA ALA A 258 26.18 -7.98 -13.85
C ALA A 258 25.07 -7.10 -14.46
N TYR A 259 25.22 -5.78 -14.47
CA TYR A 259 24.19 -4.85 -14.93
C TYR A 259 24.73 -3.81 -15.89
N ALA A 260 23.96 -3.52 -16.95
CA ALA A 260 24.34 -2.55 -17.97
C ALA A 260 24.14 -1.10 -17.52
N THR A 261 23.17 -0.84 -16.64
CA THR A 261 22.86 0.51 -16.16
C THR A 261 22.62 0.55 -14.65
N ARG A 262 22.76 1.74 -14.05
CA ARG A 262 22.42 1.95 -12.64
C ARG A 262 20.95 1.66 -12.34
N LEU A 263 20.07 1.99 -13.29
CA LEU A 263 18.64 1.72 -13.18
C LEU A 263 18.36 0.21 -13.14
N ASP A 264 19.13 -0.61 -13.84
CA ASP A 264 18.99 -2.07 -13.78
C ASP A 264 19.39 -2.64 -12.41
N ILE A 265 20.43 -2.06 -11.78
CA ILE A 265 20.84 -2.42 -10.42
C ILE A 265 19.73 -2.09 -9.43
N ASP A 266 19.23 -0.84 -9.49
CA ASP A 266 18.23 -0.34 -8.57
C ASP A 266 16.87 -1.08 -8.74
N ARG A 267 16.70 -1.88 -9.80
CA ARG A 267 15.50 -2.69 -10.11
C ARG A 267 15.58 -4.13 -9.63
N ASP A 268 16.77 -4.62 -9.22
CA ASP A 268 16.92 -6.01 -8.84
C ASP A 268 16.50 -6.26 -7.39
N PHE A 269 15.18 -6.28 -7.17
CA PHE A 269 14.58 -6.61 -5.88
C PHE A 269 14.88 -8.04 -5.41
N SER A 270 15.52 -8.90 -6.23
CA SER A 270 16.01 -10.18 -5.73
C SER A 270 17.17 -10.04 -4.72
N LYS A 271 17.81 -8.87 -4.66
CA LYS A 271 18.88 -8.56 -3.72
C LYS A 271 18.40 -7.90 -2.44
N ALA A 272 17.14 -7.49 -2.40
CA ALA A 272 16.55 -6.77 -1.29
C ALA A 272 16.46 -7.65 -0.03
N GLY A 273 16.78 -7.09 1.15
CA GLY A 273 16.80 -7.83 2.42
C GLY A 273 18.05 -8.70 2.64
N GLY A 274 19.12 -8.44 1.88
CA GLY A 274 20.42 -9.12 2.01
C GLY A 274 21.36 -8.48 3.03
N GLY A 275 21.07 -7.24 3.45
CA GLY A 275 21.91 -6.46 4.37
C GLY A 275 21.61 -6.61 5.87
N GLU A 276 20.81 -7.58 6.31
CA GLU A 276 20.54 -7.86 7.74
C GLU A 276 21.63 -8.72 8.42
#